data_AF-A0A7V8WH57-F1
#
_entry.id   AF-A0A7V8WH57-F1
#
_cell.length_a   1.000
_cell.length_b   1.000
_cell.length_c   1.000
_cell.angle_alpha   90.00
_cell.angle_beta   90.00
_cell.angle_gamma   90.00
#
_symmetry.space_group_name_H-M   'P 1'
#
loop_
_entity.id
_entity.type
_entity.pdbx_description
1 polymer ?
#
loop_
_entity_poly.entity_id
_entity_poly.type
_entity_poly.pdbx_seq_one_letter_code
_entity_poly.pdbx_strand_id
1 'polypeptide(L)'
;MWISIGDRLRLLSLLLRVGALATSAAFLAVFLPVEWMAATHEALGLGPFPRAPLVDYLARSIALLYGFHGILMFIVAGDPVRYRPIVTYIAAMDLIFGVAIAIIDIHAGMPWYWTIGESVPITVMGVLIAVLDRSTRAAPMTAVA
;
A
#
# COMPACT_ATOMS: atom_id res chain seq x y z
N MET A 1 -1.94 28.84 0.97
CA MET A 1 -1.38 28.18 2.17
C MET A 1 0.01 27.66 1.81
N TRP A 2 1.08 28.32 2.26
CA TRP A 2 2.46 27.93 1.91
C TRP A 2 2.93 26.84 2.87
N ILE A 3 2.83 25.57 2.47
CA ILE A 3 3.33 24.42 3.24
C ILE A 3 4.86 24.41 3.14
N SER A 4 5.56 24.47 4.28
CA SER A 4 7.03 24.44 4.34
C SER A 4 7.60 23.08 3.91
N ILE A 5 8.89 23.01 3.58
CA ILE A 5 9.57 21.74 3.27
C ILE A 5 9.51 20.78 4.46
N GLY A 6 9.66 21.30 5.69
CA GLY A 6 9.54 20.50 6.91
C GLY A 6 8.15 19.89 7.06
N ASP A 7 7.09 20.65 6.77
CA ASP A 7 5.72 20.14 6.82
C ASP A 7 5.45 19.08 5.74
N ARG A 8 6.03 19.25 4.53
CA ARG A 8 5.95 18.24 3.46
C ARG A 8 6.66 16.95 3.82
N LEU A 9 7.82 17.03 4.48
CA LEU A 9 8.54 15.84 4.98
C LEU A 9 7.75 15.14 6.09
N ARG A 10 7.13 15.89 7.00
CA ARG A 10 6.25 15.33 8.03
C ARG A 10 5.04 14.63 7.40
N LEU A 11 4.43 15.24 6.38
CA LEU A 11 3.32 14.63 5.66
C LEU A 11 3.74 13.37 4.91
N LEU A 12 4.90 13.38 4.24
CA LEU A 12 5.47 12.20 3.60
C LEU A 12 5.71 11.06 4.60
N SER A 13 6.33 11.37 5.75
CA SER A 13 6.53 10.41 6.84
C SER A 13 5.20 9.89 7.37
N LEU A 14 4.20 10.76 7.55
CA LEU A 14 2.87 10.36 8.00
C LEU A 14 2.18 9.41 7.02
N LEU A 15 2.21 9.72 5.72
CA LEU A 15 1.63 8.85 4.69
C LEU A 15 2.31 7.48 4.67
N LEU A 16 3.64 7.45 4.72
CA LEU A 16 4.40 6.21 4.82
C LEU A 16 4.07 5.42 6.08
N ARG A 17 3.86 6.07 7.24
CA ARG A 17 3.45 5.40 8.49
C ARG A 17 2.04 4.85 8.45
N VAL A 18 1.10 5.61 7.88
CA VAL A 18 -0.30 5.17 7.73
C VAL A 18 -0.36 3.99 6.78
N GLY A 19 0.31 4.07 5.62
CA GLY A 19 0.46 2.95 4.69
C GLY A 19 1.13 1.75 5.35
N ALA A 20 2.24 1.97 6.06
CA ALA A 20 2.94 0.93 6.80
C ALA A 20 2.03 0.22 7.82
N LEU A 21 1.25 0.98 8.61
CA LEU A 21 0.33 0.41 9.59
C LEU A 21 -0.78 -0.40 8.91
N ALA A 22 -1.41 0.16 7.88
CA ALA A 22 -2.47 -0.52 7.14
C ALA A 22 -1.96 -1.82 6.50
N THR A 23 -0.82 -1.78 5.81
CA THR A 23 -0.26 -2.95 5.13
C THR A 23 0.31 -3.97 6.13
N SER A 24 0.93 -3.54 7.23
CA SER A 24 1.46 -4.46 8.25
C SER A 24 0.36 -5.16 9.06
N ALA A 25 -0.86 -4.62 9.11
CA ALA A 25 -2.00 -5.31 9.67
C ALA A 25 -2.30 -6.64 8.94
N ALA A 26 -1.79 -6.84 7.73
CA ALA A 26 -1.86 -8.12 7.02
C ALA A 26 -1.20 -9.28 7.80
N PHE A 27 -0.26 -9.04 8.72
CA PHE A 27 0.22 -10.09 9.61
C PHE A 27 -0.90 -10.74 10.43
N LEU A 28 -1.94 -9.98 10.78
CA LEU A 28 -3.09 -10.53 11.50
C LEU A 28 -3.90 -11.48 10.60
N ALA A 29 -3.94 -11.21 9.29
CA ALA A 29 -4.64 -12.05 8.32
C ALA A 29 -4.03 -13.45 8.19
N VAL A 30 -2.76 -13.63 8.54
CA VAL A 30 -2.09 -14.94 8.59
C VAL A 30 -2.74 -15.88 9.61
N PHE A 31 -3.41 -15.35 10.64
CA PHE A 31 -4.06 -16.13 11.69
C PHE A 31 -5.58 -16.17 11.53
N LEU A 32 -6.14 -15.53 10.50
CA LEU A 32 -7.58 -15.51 10.31
C LEU A 32 -8.10 -16.93 10.04
N PRO A 33 -9.25 -17.30 10.64
CA PRO A 33 -9.92 -18.56 10.35
C PRO A 33 -10.35 -18.64 8.89
N VAL A 34 -10.26 -19.84 8.30
CA VAL A 34 -10.71 -20.08 6.92
C VAL A 34 -12.20 -19.80 6.77
N GLU A 35 -12.97 -20.00 7.84
CA GLU A 35 -14.39 -19.73 7.92
C GLU A 35 -14.72 -18.25 7.70
N TRP A 36 -13.85 -17.34 8.14
CA TRP A 36 -14.05 -15.90 7.94
C TRP A 36 -13.78 -15.51 6.48
N MET A 37 -12.78 -16.13 5.85
CA MET A 37 -12.55 -15.97 4.41
C MET A 37 -13.74 -16.50 3.62
N ALA A 38 -14.26 -17.68 4.01
CA ALA A 38 -15.40 -18.29 3.35
C ALA A 38 -16.68 -17.45 3.48
N ALA A 39 -16.98 -16.98 4.69
CA ALA A 39 -18.12 -16.11 4.94
C ALA A 39 -18.01 -14.79 4.16
N THR A 40 -16.81 -14.22 4.04
CA THR A 40 -16.57 -13.00 3.25
C THR A 40 -16.77 -13.27 1.76
N HIS A 41 -16.22 -14.36 1.23
CA HIS A 41 -16.37 -14.77 -0.17
C HIS A 41 -17.85 -14.95 -0.56
N GLU A 42 -18.63 -15.61 0.29
CA GLU A 42 -20.07 -15.79 0.09
C GLU A 42 -20.85 -14.47 0.23
N ALA A 43 -20.52 -13.64 1.24
CA ALA A 43 -21.16 -12.34 1.44
C ALA A 43 -20.92 -11.37 0.27
N LEU A 44 -19.77 -11.48 -0.42
CA LEU A 44 -19.47 -10.73 -1.64
C LEU A 44 -20.20 -11.25 -2.88
N GLY A 45 -20.92 -12.37 -2.77
CA GLY A 45 -21.62 -12.99 -3.89
C GLY A 45 -20.72 -13.74 -4.87
N LEU A 46 -19.50 -14.12 -4.45
CA LEU A 46 -18.52 -14.84 -5.28
C LEU A 46 -18.80 -16.36 -5.35
N GLY A 47 -19.88 -16.83 -4.71
CA GLY A 47 -20.25 -18.23 -4.63
C GLY A 47 -19.54 -18.98 -3.49
N PRO A 48 -19.56 -20.32 -3.50
CA PRO A 48 -18.98 -21.13 -2.43
C PRO A 48 -17.45 -20.97 -2.40
N PHE A 49 -16.89 -20.83 -1.19
CA PHE A 49 -15.45 -20.66 -1.02
C PHE A 49 -14.67 -21.93 -1.45
N PRO A 50 -13.68 -21.80 -2.35
CA PRO A 50 -12.89 -22.94 -2.80
C PRO A 50 -11.95 -23.44 -1.70
N ARG A 51 -12.21 -24.64 -1.16
CA ARG A 51 -11.41 -25.28 -0.09
C ARG A 51 -10.18 -26.04 -0.61
N ALA A 52 -9.53 -25.53 -1.65
CA ALA A 52 -8.29 -26.10 -2.14
C ALA A 52 -7.10 -25.63 -1.28
N PRO A 53 -6.11 -26.50 -0.96
CA PRO A 53 -4.94 -26.11 -0.16
C PRO A 53 -4.20 -24.88 -0.68
N LEU A 54 -4.20 -24.69 -2.00
CA LEU A 54 -3.57 -23.55 -2.67
C LEU A 54 -4.18 -22.21 -2.23
N VAL A 55 -5.48 -22.15 -1.98
CA VAL A 55 -6.19 -20.90 -1.64
C VAL A 55 -5.76 -20.40 -0.26
N ASP A 56 -5.76 -21.28 0.73
CA ASP A 56 -5.31 -20.95 2.08
C ASP A 56 -3.81 -20.61 2.11
N TYR A 57 -2.99 -21.40 1.40
CA TYR A 57 -1.56 -21.12 1.26
C TYR A 57 -1.28 -19.74 0.63
N LEU A 58 -1.94 -19.41 -0.49
CA LEU A 58 -1.73 -18.13 -1.18
C LEU A 58 -2.21 -16.96 -0.32
N ALA A 59 -3.39 -17.08 0.31
CA ALA A 59 -3.92 -16.04 1.20
C ALA A 59 -2.96 -15.75 2.39
N ARG A 60 -2.42 -16.79 3.03
CA ARG A 60 -1.50 -16.61 4.17
C ARG A 60 -0.11 -16.12 3.74
N SER A 61 0.42 -16.65 2.64
CA SER A 61 1.75 -16.25 2.15
C SER A 61 1.76 -14.82 1.60
N ILE A 62 0.71 -14.38 0.89
CA ILE A 62 0.60 -12.99 0.44
C ILE A 62 0.38 -12.02 1.60
N ALA A 63 -0.40 -12.43 2.61
CA ALA A 63 -0.56 -11.67 3.84
C ALA A 63 0.77 -11.45 4.56
N LEU A 64 1.64 -12.46 4.64
CA LEU A 64 3.01 -12.31 5.17
C LEU A 64 3.83 -11.33 4.34
N LEU A 65 3.79 -11.44 3.00
CA LEU A 65 4.53 -10.55 2.10
C LEU A 65 4.12 -9.08 2.30
N TYR A 66 2.81 -8.80 2.37
CA TYR A 66 2.29 -7.47 2.69
C TYR A 66 2.69 -7.02 4.10
N GLY A 67 2.64 -7.92 5.08
CA GLY A 67 3.16 -7.69 6.42
C GLY A 67 4.59 -7.15 6.41
N PHE A 68 5.50 -7.86 5.74
CA PHE A 68 6.90 -7.46 5.60
C PHE A 68 7.06 -6.15 4.81
N HIS A 69 6.27 -5.95 3.75
CA HIS A 69 6.27 -4.68 3.01
C HIS A 69 5.88 -3.50 3.92
N GLY A 70 4.86 -3.68 4.78
CA GLY A 70 4.47 -2.69 5.78
C GLY A 70 5.60 -2.35 6.75
N ILE A 71 6.37 -3.35 7.21
CA ILE A 71 7.55 -3.12 8.07
C ILE A 71 8.63 -2.32 7.34
N LEU A 72 8.91 -2.64 6.07
CA LEU A 72 9.84 -1.86 5.25
C LEU A 72 9.39 -0.40 5.15
N MET A 73 8.11 -0.16 4.87
CA MET A 73 7.54 1.19 4.83
C MET A 73 7.70 1.91 6.17
N PHE A 74 7.52 1.20 7.30
CA PHE A 74 7.68 1.78 8.65
C PHE A 74 9.11 2.26 8.91
N ILE A 75 10.11 1.46 8.50
CA ILE A 75 11.54 1.83 8.59
C ILE A 75 11.83 3.07 7.75
N VAL A 76 11.37 3.07 6.49
CA VAL A 76 11.55 4.19 5.55
C VAL A 76 10.88 5.46 6.08
N ALA A 77 9.72 5.33 6.73
CA ALA A 77 9.00 6.46 7.30
C ALA A 77 9.74 7.13 8.47
N GLY A 78 10.68 6.44 9.11
CA GLY A 78 11.52 6.98 10.18
C GLY A 78 12.49 8.06 9.69
N ASP A 79 13.04 7.89 8.49
CA ASP A 79 13.92 8.87 7.85
C ASP A 79 13.77 8.83 6.31
N PRO A 80 12.71 9.46 5.76
CA PRO A 80 12.44 9.43 4.32
C PRO A 80 13.54 10.08 3.48
N VAL A 81 14.35 10.99 4.07
CA VAL A 81 15.44 11.67 3.38
C VAL A 81 16.60 10.72 3.17
N ARG A 82 17.00 9.98 4.22
CA ARG A 82 18.04 8.96 4.14
C ARG A 82 17.67 7.82 3.19
N TYR A 83 16.40 7.42 3.18
CA TYR A 83 15.90 6.31 2.36
C TYR A 83 15.25 6.75 1.04
N ARG A 84 15.62 7.93 0.51
CA ARG A 84 15.04 8.52 -0.71
C ARG A 84 14.90 7.58 -1.91
N PRO A 85 15.92 6.78 -2.28
CA PRO A 85 15.77 5.83 -3.38
C PRO A 85 14.63 4.83 -3.15
N ILE A 86 14.45 4.37 -1.90
CA ILE A 86 13.39 3.45 -1.51
C ILE A 86 12.04 4.16 -1.50
N VAL A 87 11.96 5.42 -1.07
CA VAL A 87 10.73 6.23 -1.17
C VAL A 87 10.28 6.35 -2.62
N THR A 88 11.19 6.68 -3.54
CA THR A 88 10.86 6.76 -4.97
C THR A 88 10.43 5.39 -5.53
N TYR A 89 11.10 4.32 -5.10
CA TYR A 89 10.72 2.95 -5.46
C TYR A 89 9.31 2.59 -4.98
N ILE A 90 8.98 2.83 -3.70
CA ILE A 90 7.63 2.60 -3.14
C ILE A 90 6.60 3.38 -3.94
N ALA A 91 6.84 4.67 -4.20
CA ALA A 91 5.91 5.49 -4.97
C ALA A 91 5.63 4.93 -6.38
N ALA A 92 6.67 4.50 -7.08
CA ALA A 92 6.55 3.91 -8.41
C ALA A 92 5.85 2.55 -8.37
N MET A 93 6.18 1.71 -7.39
CA MET A 93 5.57 0.39 -7.24
C MET A 93 4.10 0.49 -6.84
N ASP A 94 3.71 1.40 -5.96
CA ASP A 94 2.31 1.62 -5.60
C ASP A 94 1.48 2.06 -6.82
N LEU A 95 2.03 2.96 -7.66
CA LEU A 95 1.38 3.35 -8.91
C LEU A 95 1.14 2.15 -9.84
N ILE A 96 2.19 1.35 -10.07
CA ILE A 96 2.12 0.17 -10.95
C ILE A 96 1.19 -0.88 -10.34
N PHE A 97 1.31 -1.13 -9.04
CA PHE A 97 0.56 -2.15 -8.32
C PHE A 97 -0.92 -1.81 -8.27
N GLY A 98 -1.31 -0.56 -8.01
CA GLY A 98 -2.71 -0.15 -8.03
C GLY A 98 -3.37 -0.31 -9.42
N VAL A 99 -2.63 -0.06 -10.50
CA VAL A 99 -3.14 -0.35 -11.86
C VAL A 99 -3.19 -1.86 -12.13
N ALA A 100 -2.16 -2.59 -11.73
CA ALA A 100 -2.10 -4.04 -11.94
C ALA A 100 -3.20 -4.79 -11.17
N ILE A 101 -3.47 -4.40 -9.92
CA ILE A 101 -4.52 -5.03 -9.11
C ILE A 101 -5.91 -4.74 -9.70
N ALA A 102 -6.14 -3.54 -10.23
CA ALA A 102 -7.40 -3.24 -10.94
C ALA A 102 -7.61 -4.18 -12.14
N ILE A 103 -6.56 -4.42 -12.93
CA ILE A 103 -6.61 -5.34 -14.08
C ILE A 103 -6.88 -6.77 -13.61
N ILE A 104 -6.20 -7.23 -12.56
CA ILE A 104 -6.38 -8.57 -11.99
C ILE A 104 -7.82 -8.75 -11.51
N ASP A 105 -8.36 -7.80 -10.75
CA ASP A 105 -9.70 -7.84 -10.21
C ASP A 105 -10.78 -7.91 -11.29
N ILE A 106 -10.63 -7.08 -12.33
CA ILE A 106 -11.54 -7.09 -13.49
C ILE A 106 -11.51 -8.45 -14.17
N HIS A 107 -10.33 -9.04 -14.37
CA HIS A 107 -10.19 -10.37 -14.96
C HIS A 107 -10.71 -11.49 -14.04
N ALA A 108 -10.59 -11.33 -12.72
CA ALA A 108 -11.08 -12.27 -11.73
C ALA A 108 -12.61 -12.17 -11.49
N GLY A 109 -13.26 -11.13 -12.03
CA GLY A 109 -14.69 -10.90 -11.84
C GLY A 109 -15.05 -10.34 -10.47
N MET A 110 -14.11 -9.65 -9.81
CA MET A 110 -14.36 -9.01 -8.52
C MET A 110 -15.41 -7.89 -8.63
N PRO A 111 -16.20 -7.64 -7.57
CA PRO A 111 -17.17 -6.55 -7.59
C PRO A 111 -16.50 -5.19 -7.77
N TRP A 112 -17.10 -4.31 -8.58
CA TRP A 112 -16.50 -2.99 -8.91
C TRP A 112 -16.13 -2.15 -7.68
N TYR A 113 -16.91 -2.24 -6.60
CA TYR A 113 -16.64 -1.48 -5.37
C TYR A 113 -15.42 -2.04 -4.62
N TRP A 114 -15.16 -3.34 -4.72
CA TRP A 114 -13.95 -3.99 -4.20
C TRP A 114 -12.74 -3.51 -4.99
N THR A 115 -12.84 -3.56 -6.33
CA THR A 115 -11.77 -3.12 -7.23
C THR A 115 -11.39 -1.66 -7.02
N ILE A 116 -12.38 -0.77 -6.91
CA ILE A 116 -12.10 0.65 -6.60
C ILE A 116 -11.52 0.79 -5.20
N GLY A 117 -12.04 0.03 -4.23
CA GLY A 117 -11.58 0.04 -2.84
C GLY A 117 -10.12 -0.39 -2.67
N GLU A 118 -9.62 -1.30 -3.51
CA GLU A 118 -8.21 -1.71 -3.50
C GLU A 118 -7.34 -0.79 -4.37
N SER A 119 -7.67 -0.67 -5.65
CA SER A 119 -6.78 -0.05 -6.64
C SER A 119 -6.56 1.45 -6.42
N VAL A 120 -7.64 2.21 -6.18
CA VAL A 120 -7.57 3.68 -6.14
C VAL A 120 -6.76 4.17 -4.95
N PRO A 121 -6.97 3.70 -3.70
CA PRO A 121 -6.17 4.13 -2.57
C PRO A 121 -4.67 3.86 -2.75
N ILE A 122 -4.31 2.70 -3.31
CA ILE A 122 -2.92 2.33 -3.58
C ILE A 122 -2.31 3.28 -4.61
N THR A 123 -2.97 3.48 -5.76
CA THR A 123 -2.47 4.41 -6.79
C THR A 123 -2.36 5.84 -6.27
N VAL A 124 -3.36 6.32 -5.52
CA VAL A 124 -3.33 7.67 -4.92
C VAL A 124 -2.19 7.81 -3.93
N MET A 125 -1.92 6.79 -3.09
CA MET A 125 -0.77 6.77 -2.18
C MET A 125 0.53 6.95 -2.96
N GLY A 126 0.73 6.18 -4.03
CA GLY A 126 1.90 6.29 -4.91
C GLY A 126 2.08 7.69 -5.51
N VAL A 127 1.00 8.30 -6.01
CA VAL A 127 1.02 9.69 -6.52
C VAL A 127 1.45 10.67 -5.41
N LEU A 128 0.82 10.59 -4.24
CA LEU A 128 1.08 11.52 -3.13
C LEU A 128 2.52 11.42 -2.63
N ILE A 129 3.05 10.20 -2.47
CA ILE A 129 4.45 9.96 -2.10
C ILE A 129 5.38 10.55 -3.17
N ALA A 130 5.13 10.30 -4.46
CA ALA A 130 5.95 10.82 -5.55
C ALA A 130 5.95 12.35 -5.60
N VAL A 131 4.80 12.99 -5.43
CA VAL A 131 4.66 14.45 -5.43
C VAL A 131 5.38 15.07 -4.23
N LEU A 132 5.23 14.49 -3.04
CA LEU A 132 5.87 15.00 -1.83
C LEU A 132 7.39 14.81 -1.88
N ASP A 133 7.89 13.63 -2.25
CA ASP A 133 9.32 13.38 -2.46
C ASP A 133 9.89 14.36 -3.50
N ARG A 134 9.20 14.47 -4.65
CA ARG A 134 9.24 15.56 -5.65
C ARG A 134 9.61 16.93 -5.04
N SER A 135 8.65 17.43 -4.27
CA SER A 135 8.66 18.79 -3.73
C SER A 135 9.72 19.03 -2.66
N THR A 136 10.20 17.99 -1.98
CA THR A 136 11.27 18.11 -0.97
C THR A 136 12.68 18.08 -1.57
N ARG A 137 12.81 17.71 -2.86
CA ARG A 137 14.08 17.72 -3.61
C ARG A 137 14.32 19.04 -4.33
N ALA A 138 13.26 19.68 -4.83
CA ALA A 138 13.33 20.88 -5.66
C ALA A 138 13.65 22.18 -4.89
N ALA A 139 13.95 22.12 -3.59
CA ALA A 139 14.32 23.29 -2.80
C ALA A 139 15.76 23.73 -3.14
N PRO A 140 15.99 24.96 -3.62
CA PRO A 140 17.31 25.41 -4.05
C PRO A 140 18.28 25.61 -2.88
N MET A 141 19.56 25.31 -3.12
CA MET A 141 20.73 25.58 -2.26
C MET A 141 21.04 27.09 -2.04
N THR A 142 20.07 27.99 -2.25
CA THR A 142 20.31 29.44 -2.30
C THR A 142 20.05 30.18 -0.98
N ALA A 143 20.17 29.50 0.17
CA ALA A 143 19.97 30.12 1.48
C ALA A 143 21.23 30.10 2.37
N VAL A 144 22.43 30.02 1.75
CA VAL A 144 23.71 30.21 2.43
C VAL A 144 24.61 31.03 1.50
N ALA A 145 24.47 32.36 1.55
CA ALA A 145 25.44 33.33 1.04
C ALA A 145 25.37 34.56 1.94
#